data_AF-A0A933QMR3-F1
#
_entry.id   AF-A0A933QMR3-F1
#
_cell.length_a   1.000
_cell.length_b   1.000
_cell.length_c   1.000
_cell.angle_alpha   90.00
_cell.angle_beta   90.00
_cell.angle_gamma   90.00
#
_symmetry.space_group_name_H-M   'P 1'
#
loop_
_entity.id
_entity.type
_entity.pdbx_description
1 polymer ?
#
loop_
_entity_poly.entity_id
_entity_poly.type
_entity_poly.pdbx_seq_one_letter_code
_entity_poly.pdbx_strand_id
1 'polypeptide(L)'
;MILITIALLIIAVIAFAAYPLFQRTDELDVVFVGATDPMWENLVTQRDATYGAIKDLENDHTMGKLSDVDYRTLRAKYETKAVTILQELDGLVGKKPSVQTNSATDDDIEREIVSLRRAPKNGKLECPTCGAPHLSEDVFCAKCGTSLKGIRCPSCGQRATVGDKFCAKCGTAIN
;
A
#
# COMPACT_ATOMS: atom_id res chain seq x y z
N MET A 1 -3.17 -55.29 -21.45
CA MET A 1 -2.12 -54.32 -21.03
C MET A 1 -2.46 -52.88 -21.43
N ILE A 2 -2.75 -52.60 -22.71
CA ILE A 2 -3.05 -51.23 -23.20
C ILE A 2 -4.25 -50.57 -22.51
N LEU A 3 -5.33 -51.31 -22.26
CA LEU A 3 -6.51 -50.75 -21.57
C LEU A 3 -6.23 -50.38 -20.10
N ILE A 4 -5.34 -51.14 -19.45
CA ILE A 4 -4.95 -50.91 -18.04
C ILE A 4 -4.06 -49.66 -17.96
N THR A 5 -3.15 -49.47 -18.92
CA THR A 5 -2.31 -48.26 -18.99
C THR A 5 -3.14 -47.01 -19.26
N ILE A 6 -4.16 -47.09 -20.11
CA ILE A 6 -5.07 -45.96 -20.38
C ILE A 6 -5.88 -45.62 -19.12
N ALA A 7 -6.43 -46.62 -18.43
CA ALA A 7 -7.19 -46.39 -17.21
C ALA A 7 -6.36 -45.71 -16.10
N LEU A 8 -5.10 -46.13 -15.91
CA LEU A 8 -4.19 -45.51 -14.93
C LEU A 8 -3.84 -44.06 -15.27
N LEU A 9 -3.62 -43.73 -16.54
CA LEU A 9 -3.36 -42.36 -16.96
C LEU A 9 -4.58 -41.46 -16.73
N ILE A 10 -5.79 -41.94 -17.00
CA ILE A 10 -7.02 -41.19 -16.76
C ILE A 10 -7.17 -40.89 -15.26
N ILE A 11 -6.95 -41.89 -14.40
CA ILE A 11 -7.02 -41.73 -12.94
C ILE A 11 -5.98 -40.71 -12.46
N ALA A 12 -4.75 -40.76 -12.98
CA ALA A 12 -3.70 -39.82 -12.63
C ALA A 12 -4.04 -38.37 -13.04
N VAL A 13 -4.61 -38.17 -14.23
CA VAL A 13 -5.07 -36.85 -14.70
C VAL A 13 -6.22 -36.32 -13.85
N ILE A 14 -7.20 -37.17 -13.52
CA ILE A 14 -8.33 -36.79 -12.64
C ILE A 14 -7.80 -36.44 -11.25
N ALA A 15 -6.88 -37.24 -10.70
CA ALA A 15 -6.27 -36.97 -9.40
C ALA A 15 -5.47 -35.67 -9.41
N PHE A 16 -4.71 -35.38 -10.48
CA PHE A 16 -3.97 -34.13 -10.64
C PHE A 16 -4.90 -32.92 -10.77
N ALA A 17 -6.01 -33.06 -11.51
CA ALA A 17 -7.03 -32.02 -11.64
C ALA A 17 -7.85 -31.81 -10.36
N ALA A 18 -8.06 -32.87 -9.57
CA ALA A 18 -8.75 -32.81 -8.27
C ALA A 18 -7.81 -32.44 -7.10
N TYR A 19 -6.49 -32.56 -7.29
CA TYR A 19 -5.46 -32.17 -6.33
C TYR A 19 -5.60 -30.72 -5.83
N PRO A 20 -5.86 -29.70 -6.68
CA PRO A 20 -6.13 -28.34 -6.19
C PRO A 20 -7.41 -28.23 -5.35
N LEU A 21 -8.35 -29.17 -5.47
CA LEU A 21 -9.58 -29.20 -4.67
C LEU A 21 -9.33 -29.78 -3.26
N PHE A 22 -8.27 -30.57 -3.10
CA PHE A 22 -7.84 -31.18 -1.83
C PHE A 22 -6.66 -30.46 -1.18
N GLN A 23 -5.93 -29.64 -1.94
CA GLN A 23 -5.14 -28.58 -1.36
C GLN A 23 -6.13 -27.59 -0.75
N ARG A 24 -6.44 -27.78 0.54
CA ARG A 24 -6.75 -26.63 1.40
C ARG A 24 -5.65 -25.63 1.11
N THR A 25 -6.02 -24.53 0.48
CA THR A 25 -5.23 -23.32 0.56
C THR A 25 -5.01 -23.10 2.05
N ASP A 26 -3.82 -23.42 2.56
CA ASP A 26 -3.32 -22.71 3.72
C ASP A 26 -3.42 -21.25 3.33
N GLU A 27 -4.39 -20.62 3.97
CA GLU A 27 -5.05 -19.38 3.59
C GLU A 27 -3.99 -18.31 3.32
N LEU A 28 -3.65 -18.09 2.05
CA LEU A 28 -3.27 -16.76 1.60
C LEU A 28 -4.55 -15.94 1.75
N ASP A 29 -4.75 -15.49 2.99
CA ASP A 29 -5.83 -14.63 3.43
C ASP A 29 -5.58 -13.26 2.80
N VAL A 30 -5.81 -13.19 1.50
CA VAL A 30 -6.09 -11.94 0.84
C VAL A 30 -7.50 -11.60 1.31
N VAL A 31 -7.59 -11.07 2.53
CA VAL A 31 -8.84 -10.64 3.12
C VAL A 31 -9.43 -9.60 2.17
N PHE A 32 -10.37 -10.03 1.34
CA PHE A 32 -11.24 -9.13 0.64
C PHE A 32 -12.28 -8.66 1.67
N VAL A 33 -11.84 -7.79 2.59
CA VAL A 33 -12.63 -7.28 3.73
C VAL A 33 -13.91 -6.54 3.29
N GLY A 34 -14.11 -6.28 2.00
CA GLY A 34 -15.08 -5.29 1.54
C GLY A 34 -16.48 -5.78 1.17
N ALA A 35 -16.72 -7.07 0.90
CA ALA A 35 -17.89 -7.45 0.07
C ALA A 35 -18.97 -8.33 0.70
N THR A 36 -18.89 -8.69 1.98
CA THR A 36 -19.93 -9.58 2.58
C THR A 36 -20.49 -9.14 3.93
N ASP A 37 -20.05 -8.01 4.51
CA ASP A 37 -20.70 -7.49 5.71
C ASP A 37 -21.83 -6.50 5.31
N PRO A 38 -23.12 -6.88 5.43
CA PRO A 38 -24.24 -6.01 5.09
C PRO A 38 -24.29 -4.74 5.94
N MET A 39 -23.66 -4.73 7.13
CA MET A 39 -23.55 -3.54 7.97
C MET A 39 -22.49 -2.57 7.43
N TRP A 40 -21.33 -3.09 6.98
CA TRP A 40 -20.28 -2.28 6.34
C TRP A 40 -20.80 -1.59 5.09
N GLU A 41 -21.49 -2.32 4.23
CA GLU A 41 -22.07 -1.77 2.99
C GLU A 41 -23.09 -0.66 3.29
N ASN A 42 -23.92 -0.85 4.33
CA ASN A 42 -24.87 0.17 4.75
C ASN A 42 -24.17 1.45 5.23
N LEU A 43 -23.14 1.33 6.07
CA LEU A 43 -22.39 2.48 6.59
C LEU A 43 -21.62 3.20 5.49
N VAL A 44 -21.02 2.47 4.55
CA VAL A 44 -20.37 3.04 3.37
C VAL A 44 -21.37 3.81 2.52
N THR A 45 -22.56 3.25 2.30
CA THR A 45 -23.65 3.94 1.58
C THR A 45 -24.10 5.21 2.31
N GLN A 46 -24.23 5.17 3.64
CA GLN A 46 -24.58 6.34 4.44
C GLN A 46 -23.51 7.44 4.39
N ARG A 47 -22.23 7.06 4.40
CA ARG A 47 -21.10 7.98 4.21
C ARG A 47 -21.20 8.68 2.87
N ASP A 48 -21.38 7.92 1.80
CA ASP A 48 -21.41 8.46 0.43
C ASP A 48 -22.61 9.39 0.22
N ALA A 49 -23.77 9.05 0.79
CA ALA A 49 -24.94 9.92 0.81
C ALA A 49 -24.69 11.23 1.58
N THR A 50 -23.99 11.18 2.72
CA THR A 50 -23.67 12.35 3.53
C THR A 50 -22.68 13.27 2.82
N TYR A 51 -21.67 12.71 2.14
CA TYR A 51 -20.74 13.47 1.31
C TYR A 51 -21.42 14.09 0.10
N GLY A 52 -22.33 13.37 -0.56
CA GLY A 52 -23.18 13.91 -1.60
C GLY A 52 -23.97 15.13 -1.12
N ALA A 53 -24.61 15.03 0.04
CA ALA A 53 -25.38 16.14 0.63
C ALA A 53 -24.51 17.37 0.95
N ILE A 54 -23.28 17.18 1.46
CA ILE A 54 -22.35 18.30 1.70
C ILE A 54 -21.98 18.99 0.38
N LYS A 55 -21.70 18.20 -0.66
CA LYS A 55 -21.33 18.71 -1.99
C LYS A 55 -22.47 19.48 -2.64
N ASP A 56 -23.70 18.96 -2.56
CA ASP A 56 -24.88 19.64 -3.08
C ASP A 56 -25.15 20.94 -2.32
N LEU A 57 -24.98 20.93 -1.00
CA LEU A 57 -25.11 22.12 -0.15
C LEU A 57 -24.08 23.22 -0.55
N GLU A 58 -22.84 22.84 -0.84
CA GLU A 58 -21.80 23.76 -1.31
C GLU A 58 -22.11 24.31 -2.70
N ASN A 59 -22.65 23.49 -3.60
CA ASN A 59 -23.12 23.94 -4.90
C ASN A 59 -24.26 24.96 -4.77
N ASP A 60 -25.26 24.69 -3.93
CA ASP A 60 -26.39 25.59 -3.73
C ASP A 60 -25.98 26.92 -3.08
N HIS A 61 -25.02 26.91 -2.15
CA HIS A 61 -24.43 28.14 -1.60
C HIS A 61 -23.66 28.92 -2.66
N THR A 62 -22.83 28.24 -3.46
CA THR A 62 -22.10 28.85 -4.58
C THR A 62 -23.05 29.46 -5.62
N MET A 63 -24.21 28.83 -5.85
CA MET A 63 -25.27 29.34 -6.71
C MET A 63 -26.11 30.46 -6.06
N GLY A 64 -25.82 30.84 -4.81
CA GLY A 64 -26.51 31.90 -4.09
C GLY A 64 -27.93 31.54 -3.64
N LYS A 65 -28.32 30.25 -3.67
CA LYS A 65 -29.65 29.79 -3.21
C LYS A 65 -29.78 29.78 -1.69
N LEU A 66 -28.65 29.75 -0.99
CA LEU A 66 -28.58 29.69 0.47
C LEU A 66 -27.81 30.90 1.02
N SER A 67 -28.27 31.40 2.17
CA SER A 67 -27.52 32.41 2.91
C SER A 67 -26.27 31.81 3.54
N ASP A 68 -25.25 32.64 3.79
CA ASP A 68 -24.03 32.20 4.47
C ASP A 68 -24.30 31.60 5.86
N VAL A 69 -25.30 32.10 6.57
CA VAL A 69 -25.66 31.65 7.92
C VAL A 69 -26.31 30.26 7.86
N ASP A 70 -27.23 30.05 6.92
CA ASP A 70 -27.91 28.77 6.74
C ASP A 70 -26.93 27.70 6.24
N TYR A 71 -26.07 28.05 5.27
CA TYR A 71 -25.01 27.18 4.77
C TYR A 71 -24.11 26.69 5.90
N ARG A 72 -23.57 27.60 6.72
CA ARG A 72 -22.67 27.24 7.83
C ARG A 72 -23.35 26.30 8.84
N THR A 73 -24.61 26.57 9.16
CA THR A 73 -25.38 25.76 10.12
C THR A 73 -25.64 24.35 9.58
N LEU A 74 -26.09 24.24 8.32
CA LEU A 74 -26.35 22.95 7.68
C LEU A 74 -25.06 22.16 7.47
N ARG A 75 -23.97 22.82 7.06
CA ARG A 75 -22.66 22.20 6.85
C ARG A 75 -22.12 21.59 8.13
N ALA A 76 -22.13 22.34 9.23
CA ALA A 76 -21.69 21.82 10.54
C ALA A 76 -22.49 20.58 10.98
N LYS A 77 -23.79 20.55 10.70
CA LYS A 77 -24.65 19.40 10.99
C LYS A 77 -24.25 18.16 10.18
N TYR A 78 -24.02 18.31 8.87
CA TYR A 78 -23.59 17.20 8.01
C TYR A 78 -22.16 16.74 8.30
N GLU A 79 -21.26 17.66 8.64
CA GLU A 79 -19.89 17.34 9.06
C GLU A 79 -19.89 16.50 10.34
N THR A 80 -20.69 16.89 11.34
CA THR A 80 -20.84 16.10 12.58
C THR A 80 -21.35 14.69 12.26
N LYS A 81 -22.35 14.57 11.39
CA LYS A 81 -22.87 13.27 10.96
C LYS A 81 -21.81 12.42 10.25
N ALA A 82 -21.03 13.03 9.36
CA ALA A 82 -19.96 12.35 8.63
C ALA A 82 -18.88 11.80 9.58
N VAL A 83 -18.47 12.60 10.58
CA VAL A 83 -17.50 12.16 11.60
C VAL A 83 -18.03 10.95 12.37
N THR A 84 -19.31 10.95 12.77
CA THR A 84 -19.91 9.81 13.47
C THR A 84 -19.88 8.54 12.61
N ILE A 85 -20.27 8.62 11.33
CA ILE A 85 -20.25 7.47 10.42
C ILE A 85 -18.81 6.94 10.23
N LEU A 86 -17.83 7.83 10.11
CA LEU A 86 -16.43 7.44 9.98
C LEU A 86 -15.92 6.74 11.25
N GLN A 87 -16.28 7.22 12.43
CA GLN A 87 -15.93 6.56 13.69
C GLN A 87 -16.55 5.16 13.81
N GLU A 88 -17.78 4.97 13.32
CA GLU A 88 -18.43 3.66 13.27
C GLU A 88 -17.71 2.72 12.30
N LEU A 89 -17.35 3.20 11.10
CA LEU A 89 -16.56 2.44 10.12
C LEU A 89 -15.19 2.05 10.70
N ASP A 90 -14.49 2.99 11.34
CA ASP A 90 -13.21 2.72 12.01
C ASP A 90 -13.38 1.73 13.16
N GLY A 91 -14.51 1.73 13.86
CA GLY A 91 -14.83 0.73 14.88
C GLY A 91 -15.00 -0.68 14.31
N LEU A 92 -15.56 -0.81 13.11
CA LEU A 92 -15.70 -2.10 12.40
C LEU A 92 -14.38 -2.60 11.84
N VAL A 93 -13.55 -1.71 11.29
CA VAL A 93 -12.19 -2.05 10.83
C VAL A 93 -11.24 -2.27 12.01
N GLY A 94 -11.49 -1.57 13.12
CA GLY A 94 -10.74 -1.61 14.38
C GLY A 94 -11.04 -2.85 15.23
N LYS A 95 -12.22 -3.46 15.07
CA LYS A 95 -12.42 -4.89 15.35
C LYS A 95 -11.79 -5.70 14.23
N LYS A 96 -10.46 -5.61 14.11
CA LYS A 96 -9.73 -6.69 13.45
C LYS A 96 -10.19 -7.98 14.11
N PRO A 97 -10.59 -9.03 13.37
CA PRO A 97 -10.37 -10.35 13.92
C PRO A 97 -8.89 -10.32 14.27
N SER A 98 -8.58 -10.51 15.55
CA SER A 98 -7.25 -10.91 15.95
C SER A 98 -6.88 -12.00 14.96
N VAL A 99 -5.99 -11.68 14.02
CA VAL A 99 -5.19 -12.71 13.39
C VAL A 99 -4.68 -13.47 14.59
N GLN A 100 -5.12 -14.72 14.72
CA GLN A 100 -4.65 -15.65 15.73
C GLN A 100 -3.21 -16.02 15.34
N THR A 101 -2.34 -15.03 15.23
CA THR A 101 -0.91 -15.19 15.40
C THR A 101 -0.75 -15.27 16.90
N ASN A 102 -0.44 -16.48 17.37
CA ASN A 102 0.01 -16.72 18.73
C ASN A 102 0.91 -15.58 19.19
N SER A 103 0.37 -14.76 20.11
CA SER A 103 1.02 -13.80 20.98
C SER A 103 2.49 -13.44 20.66
N ALA A 104 2.69 -12.45 19.81
CA ALA A 104 3.81 -11.52 19.91
C ALA A 104 3.23 -10.15 19.56
N THR A 105 3.24 -9.27 20.55
CA THR A 105 2.62 -7.94 20.57
C THR A 105 3.02 -7.09 19.36
N ASP A 106 2.21 -6.09 18.97
CA ASP A 106 2.62 -5.07 17.97
C ASP A 106 3.99 -4.47 18.32
N ASP A 107 4.31 -4.39 19.62
CA ASP A 107 5.61 -3.98 20.16
C ASP A 107 6.77 -4.94 19.79
N ASP A 108 6.51 -6.23 19.59
CA ASP A 108 7.51 -7.21 19.16
C ASP A 108 7.83 -7.02 17.68
N ILE A 109 6.84 -6.72 16.84
CA ILE A 109 7.05 -6.39 15.42
C ILE A 109 7.80 -5.06 15.30
N GLU A 110 7.43 -4.04 16.07
CA GLU A 110 8.18 -2.78 16.10
C GLU A 110 9.63 -3.00 16.57
N ARG A 111 9.84 -3.84 17.59
CA ARG A 111 11.18 -4.24 18.05
C ARG A 111 11.96 -4.98 16.97
N GLU A 112 11.33 -5.89 16.23
CA GLU A 112 11.93 -6.62 15.10
C GLU A 112 12.30 -5.66 13.95
N ILE A 113 11.42 -4.72 13.58
CA ILE A 113 11.72 -3.71 12.55
C ILE A 113 12.87 -2.82 12.98
N VAL A 114 12.88 -2.40 14.24
CA VAL A 114 13.96 -1.59 14.81
C VAL A 114 15.27 -2.39 14.85
N SER A 115 15.23 -3.68 15.21
CA SER A 115 16.42 -4.53 15.22
C SER A 115 16.98 -4.74 13.81
N LEU A 116 16.13 -4.96 12.81
CA LEU A 116 16.51 -5.08 11.39
C LEU A 116 17.06 -3.76 10.82
N ARG A 117 16.52 -2.62 11.24
CA ARG A 117 17.03 -1.29 10.84
C ARG A 117 18.32 -0.90 11.53
N ARG A 118 18.51 -1.31 12.80
CA ARG A 118 19.71 -1.03 13.60
C ARG A 118 20.83 -2.03 13.38
N ALA A 119 20.55 -3.19 12.77
CA ALA A 119 21.58 -4.12 12.35
C ALA A 119 22.62 -3.33 11.54
N PRO A 120 23.88 -3.27 11.98
CA PRO A 120 24.90 -2.49 11.29
C PRO A 120 25.07 -3.08 9.89
N LYS A 121 24.55 -2.38 8.90
CA LYS A 121 24.96 -2.56 7.52
C LYS A 121 26.44 -2.19 7.50
N ASN A 122 27.31 -3.19 7.52
CA ASN A 122 28.76 -3.01 7.36
C ASN A 122 29.03 -2.56 5.92
N GLY A 123 28.66 -1.32 5.62
CA GLY A 123 28.85 -0.67 4.35
C GLY A 123 30.33 -0.49 4.10
N LYS A 124 30.84 -1.09 3.01
CA LYS A 124 32.22 -0.90 2.56
C LYS A 124 32.40 0.40 1.76
N LEU A 125 31.31 1.12 1.48
CA LEU A 125 31.28 2.29 0.61
C LEU A 125 30.74 3.52 1.36
N GLU A 126 31.25 4.70 1.00
CA GLU A 126 30.83 5.97 1.59
C GLU A 126 29.99 6.77 0.59
N CYS A 127 28.90 7.36 1.07
CA CYS A 127 28.04 8.19 0.25
C CYS A 127 28.83 9.42 -0.26
N PRO A 128 28.87 9.69 -1.57
CA PRO A 128 29.66 10.79 -2.13
C PRO A 128 29.17 12.18 -1.72
N THR A 129 27.91 12.30 -1.27
CA THR A 129 27.31 13.57 -0.85
C THR A 129 27.51 13.87 0.64
N CYS A 130 27.39 12.86 1.51
CA CYS A 130 27.31 13.09 2.97
C CYS A 130 28.27 12.22 3.81
N GLY A 131 29.06 11.35 3.17
CA GLY A 131 30.03 10.46 3.82
C GLY A 131 29.43 9.31 4.63
N ALA A 132 28.11 9.12 4.63
CA ALA A 132 27.50 8.00 5.36
C ALA A 132 27.86 6.64 4.75
N PRO A 133 28.12 5.60 5.55
CA PRO A 133 28.35 4.26 5.03
C PRO A 133 27.08 3.71 4.37
N HIS A 134 27.24 2.97 3.28
CA HIS A 134 26.16 2.29 2.56
C HIS A 134 26.65 0.97 1.95
N LEU A 135 25.70 0.10 1.58
CA LEU A 135 25.95 -1.13 0.86
C LEU A 135 25.85 -0.91 -0.65
N SER A 136 26.54 -1.73 -1.45
CA SER A 136 26.57 -1.61 -2.91
C SER A 136 25.21 -1.74 -3.59
N GLU A 137 24.26 -2.40 -2.95
CA GLU A 137 22.89 -2.63 -3.41
C GLU A 137 21.92 -1.50 -3.03
N ASP A 138 22.32 -0.62 -2.10
CA ASP A 138 21.48 0.50 -1.68
C ASP A 138 21.20 1.42 -2.88
N VAL A 139 19.93 1.76 -3.09
CA VAL A 139 19.50 2.65 -4.18
C VAL A 139 19.68 4.12 -3.80
N PHE A 140 19.41 4.43 -2.53
CA PHE A 140 19.47 5.77 -1.97
C PHE A 140 20.21 5.74 -0.64
N CYS A 141 20.89 6.84 -0.31
CA CYS A 141 21.52 7.00 0.99
C CYS A 141 20.46 7.19 2.09
N ALA A 142 20.45 6.33 3.11
CA ALA A 142 19.53 6.43 4.24
C ALA A 142 19.69 7.70 5.10
N LYS A 143 20.84 8.40 5.00
CA LYS A 143 21.12 9.63 5.74
C LYS A 143 20.70 10.91 4.99
N CYS A 144 21.05 11.02 3.71
CA CYS A 144 20.86 12.26 2.93
C CYS A 144 19.90 12.13 1.74
N GLY A 145 19.43 10.92 1.43
CA GLY A 145 18.50 10.67 0.32
C GLY A 145 19.12 10.68 -1.08
N THR A 146 20.43 10.96 -1.25
CA THR A 146 21.05 10.93 -2.59
C THR A 146 20.98 9.53 -3.21
N SER A 147 20.64 9.47 -4.50
CA SER A 147 20.71 8.24 -5.30
C SER A 147 22.15 7.74 -5.37
N LEU A 148 22.38 6.51 -4.91
CA LEU A 148 23.68 5.82 -4.97
C LEU A 148 23.86 5.06 -6.28
N LYS A 149 22.78 4.88 -7.05
CA LYS A 149 22.85 4.38 -8.43
C LYS A 149 23.09 5.54 -9.39
N GLY A 150 24.07 5.36 -10.29
CA GLY A 150 24.38 6.34 -11.33
C GLY A 150 23.19 6.65 -12.25
N ILE A 151 23.06 7.91 -12.65
CA ILE A 151 21.97 8.41 -13.50
C ILE A 151 22.29 8.07 -14.96
N ARG A 152 21.30 7.70 -15.78
CA ARG A 152 21.50 7.60 -17.22
C ARG A 152 21.25 8.94 -17.88
N CYS A 153 22.17 9.39 -18.71
CA CYS A 153 22.02 10.61 -19.48
C CYS A 153 20.80 10.51 -20.42
N PRO A 154 19.86 11.47 -20.37
CA PRO A 154 18.65 11.44 -21.19
C PRO A 154 18.93 11.63 -22.69
N SER A 155 20.04 12.27 -23.06
CA SER A 155 20.38 12.52 -24.47
C SER A 155 21.14 11.38 -25.13
N CYS A 156 22.08 10.73 -24.44
CA CYS A 156 22.98 9.74 -25.06
C CYS A 156 22.95 8.35 -24.40
N GLY A 157 22.19 8.17 -23.31
CA GLY A 157 22.03 6.90 -22.61
C GLY A 157 23.21 6.45 -21.75
N GLN A 158 24.34 7.18 -21.75
CA GLN A 158 25.52 6.85 -20.95
C GLN A 158 25.21 6.94 -19.45
N ARG A 159 25.69 5.98 -18.65
CA ARG A 159 25.63 6.06 -17.19
C ARG A 159 26.64 7.10 -16.71
N ALA A 160 26.15 8.09 -15.98
CA ALA A 160 26.95 9.06 -15.27
C ALA A 160 27.27 8.60 -13.86
N THR A 161 28.38 9.10 -13.31
CA THR A 161 28.76 8.85 -11.92
C THR A 161 27.92 9.69 -10.98
N VAL A 162 27.72 9.20 -9.75
CA VAL A 162 26.97 9.91 -8.72
C VAL A 162 27.72 11.20 -8.38
N GLY A 163 27.06 12.35 -8.54
CA GLY A 163 27.64 13.68 -8.32
C GLY A 163 28.01 14.44 -9.59
N ASP A 164 27.95 13.82 -10.77
CA ASP A 164 28.19 14.52 -12.04
C ASP A 164 27.05 15.52 -12.33
N LYS A 165 27.41 16.78 -12.61
CA LYS A 165 26.44 17.79 -13.09
C LYS A 165 26.15 17.68 -14.59
N PHE A 166 27.11 17.15 -15.35
CA PHE A 166 27.07 17.05 -16.81
C PHE A 166 27.57 15.68 -17.27
N CYS A 167 27.01 15.17 -18.36
CA CYS A 167 27.42 13.90 -18.95
C CYS A 167 28.82 14.02 -19.57
N ALA A 168 29.77 13.21 -19.10
CA ALA A 168 31.13 13.16 -19.64
C ALA A 168 31.22 12.77 -21.13
N LYS A 169 30.17 12.17 -21.70
CA LYS A 169 30.13 11.76 -23.12
C LYS A 169 29.58 12.84 -24.05
N CYS A 170 28.49 13.51 -23.68
CA CYS A 170 27.78 14.43 -24.59
C CYS A 170 27.56 15.84 -24.02
N GLY A 171 27.99 16.11 -22.79
CA GLY A 171 27.87 17.44 -22.16
C GLY A 171 26.48 17.81 -21.64
N THR A 172 25.44 16.99 -21.87
CA THR A 172 24.09 17.27 -21.35
C THR A 172 24.09 17.33 -19.83
N ALA A 173 23.42 18.34 -19.26
CA ALA A 173 23.17 18.41 -17.81
C ALA A 173 22.33 17.20 -17.33
N ILE A 174 22.71 16.65 -16.18
CA ILE A 174 22.16 15.38 -15.62
C ILE A 174 21.89 15.46 -14.11
N ASN A 175 21.93 16.68 -13.55
CA ASN A 175 21.60 16.96 -12.15
C ASN A 175 20.14 16.68 -11.83
#